data_AF-A0A0Q4ZC94-F1
#
_entry.id   AF-A0A0Q4ZC94-F1
#
_cell.length_a   1.000
_cell.length_b   1.000
_cell.length_c   1.000
_cell.angle_alpha   90.00
_cell.angle_beta   90.00
_cell.angle_gamma   90.00
#
_symmetry.space_group_name_H-M   'P 1'
#
loop_
_entity.id
_entity.type
_entity.pdbx_description
1 polymer ?
#
loop_
_entity_poly.entity_id
_entity_poly.type
_entity_poly.pdbx_seq_one_letter_code
_entity_poly.pdbx_strand_id
1 'polypeptide(L)'
;MAQLPLDRVEQIGLSAARSVAGPRVRAIKVRVAVDSTDEPAYYLSFLSEPGQAQEAELLLDIAHKVRDGLIASGDESYPYIRLVTPDEWGGP
;
A
#
# COMPACT_ATOMS: atom_id res chain seq x y z
N MET A 1 1.64 -9.90 -18.13
CA MET A 1 1.23 -9.57 -16.75
C MET A 1 0.07 -8.60 -16.83
N ALA A 2 -1.00 -8.82 -16.08
CA ALA A 2 -2.16 -7.94 -16.10
C ALA A 2 -2.03 -6.93 -14.95
N GLN A 3 -1.88 -5.65 -15.30
CA GLN A 3 -1.88 -4.59 -14.30
C GLN A 3 -3.33 -4.32 -13.89
N LEU A 4 -3.63 -4.45 -12.60
CA LEU A 4 -4.97 -4.16 -12.11
C LEU A 4 -5.30 -2.67 -12.23
N PRO A 5 -6.60 -2.35 -12.40
CA PRO A 5 -7.10 -0.99 -12.20
C PRO A 5 -6.69 -0.44 -10.82
N LEU A 6 -6.33 0.86 -10.75
CA LEU A 6 -5.81 1.46 -9.52
C LEU A 6 -6.83 1.43 -8.37
N ASP A 7 -8.11 1.60 -8.66
CA ASP A 7 -9.20 1.47 -7.69
C ASP A 7 -9.24 0.07 -7.06
N ARG A 8 -8.91 -0.97 -7.84
CA ARG A 8 -8.81 -2.33 -7.32
C ARG A 8 -7.59 -2.51 -6.42
N VAL A 9 -6.45 -1.93 -6.80
CA VAL A 9 -5.23 -1.94 -5.98
C VAL A 9 -5.45 -1.17 -4.67
N GLU A 10 -6.16 -0.04 -4.72
CA GLU A 10 -6.55 0.73 -3.54
C GLU A 10 -7.42 -0.08 -2.58
N GLN A 11 -8.42 -0.80 -3.10
CA GLN A 11 -9.27 -1.68 -2.28
C GLN A 11 -8.46 -2.79 -1.61
N ILE A 12 -7.59 -3.47 -2.36
CA ILE A 12 -6.70 -4.52 -1.84
C ILE A 12 -5.79 -3.93 -0.76
N GLY A 13 -5.15 -2.80 -1.07
CA GLY A 13 -4.26 -2.06 -0.18
C GLY A 13 -4.92 -1.69 1.14
N LEU A 14 -6.07 -1.03 1.07
CA LEU A 14 -6.80 -0.56 2.25
C LEU A 14 -7.33 -1.72 3.10
N SER A 15 -7.82 -2.79 2.46
CA SER A 15 -8.27 -4.00 3.15
C SER A 15 -7.11 -4.69 3.89
N ALA A 16 -5.98 -4.88 3.20
CA ALA A 16 -4.77 -5.46 3.77
C ALA A 16 -4.30 -4.63 4.97
N ALA A 17 -4.13 -3.32 4.78
CA ALA A 17 -3.65 -2.42 5.83
C ALA A 17 -4.57 -2.39 7.05
N ARG A 18 -5.89 -2.37 6.86
CA ARG A 18 -6.86 -2.44 7.97
C ARG A 18 -6.84 -3.77 8.70
N SER A 19 -6.54 -4.87 8.00
CA SER A 19 -6.44 -6.18 8.65
C SER A 19 -5.18 -6.35 9.51
N VAL A 20 -4.15 -5.51 9.30
CA VAL A 20 -2.89 -5.55 10.04
C VAL A 20 -2.85 -4.45 11.10
N ALA A 21 -3.06 -3.20 10.71
CA ALA A 21 -2.98 -2.02 11.58
C ALA A 21 -4.33 -1.58 12.18
N GLY A 22 -5.42 -2.26 11.83
CA GLY A 22 -6.76 -1.92 12.30
C GLY A 22 -7.37 -0.68 11.62
N PRO A 23 -8.46 -0.13 12.18
CA PRO A 23 -9.22 0.98 11.57
C PRO A 23 -8.47 2.32 11.56
N ARG A 24 -7.25 2.38 12.09
CA ARG A 24 -6.42 3.60 12.17
C ARG A 24 -5.85 4.00 10.81
N VAL A 25 -5.77 3.08 9.85
CA VAL A 25 -5.44 3.41 8.46
C VAL A 25 -6.65 4.04 7.79
N ARG A 26 -6.57 5.36 7.58
CA ARG A 26 -7.71 6.17 7.17
C ARG A 26 -7.88 6.20 5.65
N ALA A 27 -6.78 6.32 4.93
CA ALA A 27 -6.77 6.49 3.49
C ALA A 27 -5.53 5.85 2.86
N ILE A 28 -5.61 5.64 1.55
CA ILE A 28 -4.53 5.15 0.71
C ILE A 28 -4.42 6.03 -0.54
N LYS A 29 -3.19 6.25 -0.99
CA LYS A 29 -2.87 6.82 -2.31
C LYS A 29 -2.02 5.80 -3.04
N VAL A 30 -2.44 5.37 -4.23
CA VAL A 30 -1.70 4.44 -5.07
C VAL A 30 -1.19 5.19 -6.30
N ARG A 31 0.08 4.98 -6.63
CA ARG A 31 0.68 5.43 -7.89
C ARG A 31 1.46 4.29 -8.52
N VAL A 32 1.56 4.32 -9.85
CA VAL A 32 2.44 3.43 -10.61
C VAL A 32 3.68 4.21 -10.99
N ALA A 33 4.85 3.61 -10.77
CA ALA A 33 6.11 4.10 -11.27
C ALA A 33 7.01 2.89 -11.60
N VAL A 34 8.09 3.14 -12.34
CA VAL A 34 9.12 2.12 -12.57
C VAL A 34 9.95 1.94 -11.30
N ASP A 35 10.29 0.70 -11.00
CA ASP A 35 11.21 0.36 -9.91
C ASP A 35 12.68 0.40 -10.36
N SER A 36 13.60 -0.04 -9.49
CA SER A 36 15.04 -0.10 -9.80
C SER A 36 15.42 -1.10 -10.89
N THR A 37 14.48 -1.92 -11.36
CA THR A 37 14.65 -2.91 -12.43
C THR A 37 13.92 -2.53 -13.71
N ASP A 38 13.44 -1.27 -13.82
CA ASP A 38 12.63 -0.75 -14.92
C ASP A 38 11.29 -1.48 -15.11
N GLU A 39 10.79 -2.15 -14.06
CA GLU A 39 9.50 -2.83 -14.08
C GLU A 39 8.41 -1.95 -13.44
N PRO A 40 7.15 -2.01 -13.94
CA PRO A 40 6.05 -1.27 -13.35
C PRO A 40 5.71 -1.82 -11.96
N ALA A 41 5.79 -0.95 -10.96
CA ALA A 41 5.50 -1.27 -9.57
C ALA A 41 4.46 -0.33 -8.96
N TYR A 42 3.78 -0.82 -7.93
CA TYR A 42 2.83 -0.03 -7.17
C TYR A 42 3.52 0.62 -5.99
N TYR A 43 3.32 1.92 -5.83
CA TYR A 43 3.73 2.66 -4.64
C TYR A 43 2.48 3.10 -3.87
N LEU A 44 2.27 2.50 -2.69
CA LEU A 44 1.10 2.71 -1.85
C LEU A 44 1.50 3.53 -0.62
N SER A 45 0.87 4.68 -0.44
CA SER A 45 1.03 5.52 0.75
C SER A 45 -0.21 5.43 1.61
N PHE A 46 -0.05 5.02 2.86
CA PHE A 46 -1.14 4.84 3.83
C PHE A 46 -1.14 5.98 4.85
N LEU A 47 -2.25 6.69 4.96
CA LEU A 47 -2.42 7.70 5.99
C LEU A 47 -2.66 7.03 7.35
N SER A 48 -1.74 7.24 8.28
CA SER A 48 -1.77 6.67 9.63
C SER A 48 -1.67 7.77 10.69
N GLU A 49 -2.08 7.43 11.92
CA GLU A 49 -1.94 8.32 13.07
C GLU A 49 -0.46 8.49 13.48
N PRO A 50 -0.08 9.67 14.02
CA PRO A 50 1.27 9.90 14.55
C PRO A 50 1.61 8.85 15.62
N GLY A 51 2.75 8.17 15.46
CA GLY A 51 3.21 7.11 16.37
C GLY A 51 3.28 5.72 15.74
N GLN A 52 2.45 5.41 14.73
CA GLN A 52 2.53 4.13 14.00
C GLN A 52 3.38 4.19 12.74
N ALA A 53 3.67 5.38 12.21
CA ALA A 53 4.33 5.56 10.92
C ALA A 53 5.74 4.96 10.82
N GLN A 54 6.31 4.48 11.93
CA GLN A 54 7.69 3.99 12.03
C GLN A 54 7.80 2.51 12.46
N GLU A 55 6.69 1.78 12.59
CA GLU A 55 6.72 0.36 12.94
C GLU A 55 7.12 -0.49 11.71
N ALA A 56 8.40 -0.85 11.61
CA ALA A 56 8.95 -1.60 10.48
C ALA A 56 8.28 -2.98 10.29
N GLU A 57 7.96 -3.68 11.38
CA GLU A 57 7.24 -4.96 11.35
C GLU A 57 5.83 -4.78 10.78
N LEU A 58 5.12 -3.73 11.20
CA LEU A 58 3.78 -3.40 10.71
C LEU A 58 3.78 -3.14 9.20
N LEU A 59 4.77 -2.37 8.72
CA LEU A 59 4.96 -2.16 7.29
C LEU A 59 5.14 -3.50 6.58
N LEU A 60 6.11 -4.33 6.99
CA LEU A 60 6.37 -5.60 6.33
C LEU A 60 5.12 -6.50 6.23
N ASP A 61 4.33 -6.58 7.30
CA ASP A 61 3.09 -7.35 7.31
C ASP A 61 2.02 -6.79 6.36
N ILE A 62 1.90 -5.46 6.26
CA ILE A 62 1.03 -4.82 5.27
C ILE A 62 1.50 -5.17 3.85
N ALA A 63 2.80 -5.08 3.56
CA ALA A 63 3.35 -5.37 2.23
C ALA A 63 3.04 -6.81 1.80
N HIS A 64 3.26 -7.78 2.70
CA HIS A 64 2.96 -9.18 2.44
C HIS A 64 1.47 -9.38 2.15
N LYS A 65 0.56 -8.82 2.96
CA LYS A 65 -0.88 -8.97 2.70
C LYS A 65 -1.34 -8.28 1.42
N VAL A 66 -0.76 -7.13 1.06
CA VAL A 66 -1.05 -6.49 -0.23
C VAL A 66 -0.59 -7.39 -1.37
N ARG A 67 0.62 -7.94 -1.27
CA ARG A 67 1.19 -8.85 -2.27
C ARG A 67 0.31 -10.09 -2.46
N ASP A 68 -0.12 -10.72 -1.38
CA ASP A 68 -1.02 -11.88 -1.44
C ASP A 68 -2.36 -11.53 -2.12
N GLY A 69 -2.92 -10.36 -1.82
CA GLY A 69 -4.16 -9.89 -2.44
C GLY A 69 -4.04 -9.57 -3.94
N LEU A 70 -2.90 -9.03 -4.37
CA LEU A 70 -2.58 -8.80 -5.78
C LEU A 70 -2.45 -10.14 -6.52
N ILE A 71 -1.66 -11.08 -5.98
CA ILE A 71 -1.46 -12.41 -6.58
C ILE A 71 -2.80 -13.14 -6.71
N ALA A 72 -3.63 -13.13 -5.67
CA ALA A 72 -4.96 -13.75 -5.69
C ALA A 72 -5.89 -13.12 -6.75
N SER A 73 -5.61 -11.90 -7.18
CA SER A 73 -6.33 -11.17 -8.23
C SER A 73 -5.67 -11.27 -9.61
N GLY A 74 -4.57 -12.05 -9.75
CA GLY A 74 -3.85 -12.26 -11.00
C GLY A 74 -2.78 -11.22 -11.34
N ASP A 75 -2.35 -10.43 -10.35
CA ASP A 75 -1.33 -9.39 -10.51
C ASP A 75 -0.08 -9.73 -9.69
N GLU A 76 1.05 -9.87 -10.37
CA GLU A 76 2.34 -10.24 -9.78
C GLU A 76 3.29 -9.03 -9.65
N SER A 77 2.80 -7.79 -9.77
CA SER A 77 3.59 -6.58 -9.52
C SER A 77 3.90 -6.38 -8.03
N TYR A 78 5.13 -5.96 -7.73
CA TYR A 78 5.57 -5.80 -6.34
C TYR A 78 5.02 -4.50 -5.72
N PRO A 79 4.44 -4.55 -4.50
CA PRO A 79 3.98 -3.35 -3.80
C PRO A 79 5.08 -2.74 -2.92
N TYR A 80 5.46 -1.50 -3.23
CA TYR A 80 6.22 -0.64 -2.34
C TYR A 80 5.28 0.15 -1.46
N ILE A 81 5.45 0.08 -0.16
CA ILE A 81 4.53 0.70 0.79
C ILE A 81 5.23 1.67 1.72
N ARG A 82 4.49 2.66 2.20
CA ARG A 82 4.90 3.53 3.30
C ARG A 82 3.71 3.99 4.11
N LEU A 83 3.93 4.22 5.40
CA LEU A 83 3.00 4.95 6.25
C LEU A 83 3.40 6.42 6.22
N VAL A 84 2.41 7.30 6.18
CA VAL A 84 2.62 8.75 6.16
C VAL A 84 1.72 9.40 7.19
N THR A 85 2.25 10.45 7.82
CA THR A 85 1.52 11.29 8.76
C THR A 85 0.59 12.27 8.02
N PRO A 86 -0.39 12.89 8.70
CA PRO A 86 -1.23 13.91 8.10
C PRO A 86 -0.45 15.08 7.48
N ASP A 87 0.68 15.47 8.08
CA ASP A 87 1.54 16.55 7.59
C ASP A 87 2.21 16.18 6.26
N GLU A 88 2.63 14.92 6.10
CA GLU A 88 3.22 14.40 4.86
C GLU A 88 2.17 14.11 3.76
N TRP A 89 0.90 14.00 4.13
CA TRP A 89 -0.18 13.67 3.20
C TRP A 89 -0.54 14.82 2.24
N GLY A 90 -0.33 16.07 2.68
CA GLY A 90 -0.50 17.27 1.86
C GLY A 90 -1.94 17.75 1.62
N GLY A 91 -2.92 17.35 2.43
CA GLY A 91 -4.34 17.74 2.27
C GLY A 91 -5.13 16.85 1.28
N PRO A 92 -6.47 17.02 1.22
CA PRO A 92 -7.43 16.00 0.76
C PRO A 92 -7.13 15.41 -0.62
#